data_AF-A0A2V6KT27-F1
#
_entry.id   AF-A0A2V6KT27-F1
#
_cell.length_a   1.000
_cell.length_b   1.000
_cell.length_c   1.000
_cell.angle_alpha   90.00
_cell.angle_beta   90.00
_cell.angle_gamma   90.00
#
_symmetry.space_group_name_H-M   'P 1'
#
loop_
_entity.id
_entity.type
_entity.pdbx_description
1 polymer ?
#
loop_
_entity_poly.entity_id
_entity_poly.type
_entity_poly.pdbx_seq_one_letter_code
_entity_poly.pdbx_strand_id
1 'polypeptide(L)'
;MLERRPDVSEAERQLAAANARIGVAKAAFFPVLRLTGSGGYVSGDIESLFNWDSRVWSIGPSLSLPIFAGGRNLANYRRSKSVVEETNARYRQSILVAFGDVESSLAGIHFLADQAAAQDRAVANSRRAAELAGERYRAGIVSYL
;
A
#
# COMPACT_ATOMS: atom_id res chain seq x y z
N MET A 1 -16.28 4.24 8.55
CA MET A 1 -15.08 4.02 9.39
C MET A 1 -14.00 3.17 8.69
N LEU A 2 -14.27 2.49 7.56
CA LEU A 2 -13.21 1.83 6.74
C LEU A 2 -12.35 2.83 5.93
N GLU A 3 -12.91 3.98 5.52
CA GLU A 3 -12.17 5.04 4.80
C GLU A 3 -11.08 5.75 5.63
N ARG A 4 -11.02 5.52 6.94
CA ARG A 4 -10.07 6.20 7.84
C ARG A 4 -8.75 5.45 8.01
N ARG A 5 -8.67 4.21 7.53
CA ARG A 5 -7.48 3.37 7.69
C ARG A 5 -6.59 3.51 6.44
N PRO A 6 -5.39 4.09 6.56
CA PRO A 6 -4.54 4.40 5.40
C PRO A 6 -4.04 3.14 4.68
N ASP A 7 -3.88 2.03 5.41
CA ASP A 7 -3.51 0.71 4.89
C ASP A 7 -4.58 0.10 3.95
N VAL A 8 -5.85 0.18 4.33
CA VAL A 8 -6.97 -0.31 3.51
C VAL A 8 -7.16 0.57 2.27
N SER A 9 -7.03 1.89 2.42
CA SER A 9 -7.10 2.83 1.29
C SER A 9 -5.96 2.62 0.29
N GLU A 10 -4.75 2.33 0.76
CA GLU A 10 -3.63 2.00 -0.11
C GLU A 10 -3.93 0.73 -0.94
N ALA A 11 -4.40 -0.34 -0.29
CA ALA A 11 -4.74 -1.59 -0.97
C ALA A 11 -5.88 -1.40 -2.00
N GLU A 12 -6.87 -0.57 -1.70
CA GLU A 12 -7.93 -0.21 -2.66
C GLU A 12 -7.36 0.52 -3.88
N ARG A 13 -6.49 1.52 -3.68
CA ARG A 13 -5.83 2.22 -4.79
C ARG A 13 -4.96 1.30 -5.63
N GLN A 14 -4.27 0.34 -5.00
CA GLN A 14 -3.51 -0.68 -5.72
C GLN A 14 -4.44 -1.56 -6.58
N LEU A 15 -5.60 -1.96 -6.06
CA LEU A 15 -6.61 -2.72 -6.81
C LEU A 15 -7.15 -1.91 -8.00
N ALA A 16 -7.48 -0.63 -7.79
CA ALA A 16 -7.93 0.25 -8.86
C ALA A 16 -6.86 0.40 -9.97
N ALA A 17 -5.59 0.58 -9.58
CA ALA A 17 -4.48 0.64 -10.53
C ALA A 17 -4.29 -0.68 -11.29
N ALA A 18 -4.42 -1.82 -10.62
CA ALA A 18 -4.37 -3.13 -11.26
C ALA A 18 -5.52 -3.30 -12.28
N ASN A 19 -6.73 -2.87 -11.94
CA ASN A 19 -7.88 -2.92 -12.84
C ASN A 19 -7.68 -2.01 -14.08
N ALA A 20 -7.12 -0.81 -13.91
CA ALA A 20 -6.78 0.07 -15.02
C ALA A 20 -5.77 -0.58 -15.99
N ARG A 21 -4.82 -1.38 -15.48
CA ARG A 21 -3.86 -2.11 -16.31
C ARG A 21 -4.51 -3.19 -17.19
N ILE A 22 -5.67 -3.74 -16.81
CA ILE A 22 -6.45 -4.61 -17.72
C ILE A 22 -6.89 -3.82 -18.95
N GLY A 23 -7.33 -2.57 -18.77
CA GLY A 23 -7.67 -1.66 -19.86
C GLY A 23 -6.48 -1.42 -20.78
N VAL A 24 -5.29 -1.17 -20.22
CA VAL A 24 -4.04 -1.04 -20.99
C VAL A 24 -3.70 -2.31 -21.77
N ALA A 25 -3.82 -3.49 -21.15
CA ALA A 25 -3.59 -4.76 -21.83
C ALA A 25 -4.63 -5.03 -22.93
N LYS A 26 -5.89 -4.60 -22.72
CA LYS A 26 -6.95 -4.66 -23.71
C LYS A 26 -6.71 -3.69 -24.87
N ALA A 27 -6.13 -2.52 -24.61
CA ALA A 27 -5.78 -1.54 -25.64
C ALA A 27 -4.77 -2.08 -26.67
N ALA A 28 -3.93 -3.04 -26.28
CA ALA A 28 -2.97 -3.68 -27.18
C ALA A 28 -3.62 -4.49 -28.34
N PHE A 29 -4.93 -4.74 -28.29
CA PHE A 29 -5.69 -5.37 -29.37
C PHE A 29 -6.23 -4.37 -30.42
N PHE A 30 -6.13 -3.07 -30.16
CA PHE A 30 -6.63 -2.03 -31.05
C PHE A 30 -5.48 -1.36 -31.83
N PRO A 31 -5.79 -0.68 -32.96
CA PRO A 31 -4.80 0.08 -33.69
C PRO A 31 -4.20 1.19 -32.83
N VAL A 32 -2.88 1.38 -32.91
CA VAL A 32 -2.18 2.50 -32.26
C VAL A 32 -1.89 3.57 -33.31
N LEU A 33 -2.51 4.74 -33.13
CA LEU A 33 -2.21 5.95 -33.89
C LEU A 33 -1.11 6.73 -33.17
N ARG A 34 -0.01 7.02 -33.85
CA ARG A 34 1.07 7.87 -33.33
C ARG A 34 1.27 9.05 -34.26
N LEU A 35 1.36 10.25 -33.72
CA LEU A 35 1.74 11.44 -34.47
C LEU A 35 3.18 11.78 -34.13
N THR A 36 4.04 11.80 -35.15
CA THR A 36 5.47 12.11 -35.00
C THR A 36 5.81 13.32 -35.83
N GLY A 37 6.59 14.23 -35.26
CA GLY A 37 7.17 15.36 -35.99
C GLY A 37 8.65 15.50 -35.66
N SER A 38 9.42 15.96 -36.64
CA SER A 38 10.84 16.29 -36.49
C SER A 38 11.14 17.61 -37.20
N GLY A 39 12.17 18.30 -36.74
CA GLY A 39 12.63 19.55 -37.32
C GLY A 39 14.10 19.76 -36.98
N GLY A 40 14.83 20.38 -37.88
CA GLY A 40 16.26 20.62 -37.70
C GLY A 40 16.93 21.14 -38.97
N TYR A 41 18.23 20.90 -39.05
CA TYR A 41 19.04 21.27 -40.19
C TYR A 41 19.68 20.02 -40.80
N VAL A 42 19.66 19.92 -42.12
CA VAL A 42 20.34 18.86 -42.87
C VAL A 42 21.12 19.53 -43.99
N SER A 43 22.42 19.26 -44.03
CA SER A 43 23.33 19.85 -45.02
C SER A 43 24.47 18.87 -45.33
N GLY A 44 24.96 18.88 -46.57
CA GLY A 44 26.11 18.06 -46.98
C GLY A 44 27.44 18.61 -46.48
N ASP A 45 27.51 19.93 -46.25
CA ASP A 45 28.67 20.65 -45.74
C ASP A 45 28.33 21.35 -44.42
N ILE A 46 29.33 21.45 -43.52
CA ILE A 46 29.12 22.07 -42.20
C ILE A 46 28.95 23.59 -42.28
N GLU A 47 29.56 24.24 -43.28
CA GLU A 47 29.49 25.68 -43.50
C GLU A 47 28.07 26.14 -43.87
N SER A 48 27.33 25.30 -44.61
CA SER A 48 25.95 25.58 -44.99
C SER A 48 24.91 25.08 -43.99
N LEU A 49 25.33 24.45 -42.88
CA LEU A 49 24.42 23.75 -41.97
C LEU A 49 23.33 24.67 -41.38
N PHE A 50 23.64 25.93 -41.06
CA PHE A 50 22.68 26.87 -40.47
C PHE A 50 22.01 27.80 -41.49
N ASN A 51 22.17 27.54 -42.80
CA ASN A 51 21.53 28.33 -43.83
C ASN A 51 20.01 28.16 -43.82
N TRP A 52 19.30 29.18 -44.34
CA TRP A 52 17.84 29.18 -44.43
C TRP A 52 17.30 27.96 -45.18
N ASP A 53 18.01 27.52 -46.22
CA ASP A 53 17.63 26.41 -47.10
C ASP A 53 17.98 25.03 -46.52
N SER A 54 18.86 24.96 -45.52
CA SER A 54 19.22 23.70 -44.86
C SER A 54 18.22 23.29 -43.78
N ARG A 55 17.16 24.07 -43.53
CA ARG A 55 16.11 23.72 -42.57
C ARG A 55 15.17 22.70 -43.15
N VAL A 56 14.99 21.62 -42.41
CA VAL A 56 14.07 20.54 -42.75
C VAL A 56 13.10 20.32 -41.59
N TRP A 57 11.88 19.97 -41.91
CA TRP A 57 10.89 19.54 -40.95
C TRP A 57 10.00 18.47 -41.58
N SER A 58 9.43 17.62 -40.75
CA SER A 58 8.46 16.62 -41.15
C SER A 58 7.44 16.43 -40.04
N ILE A 59 6.19 16.17 -40.42
CA ILE A 59 5.14 15.75 -39.49
C ILE A 59 4.29 14.71 -40.18
N GLY A 60 4.00 13.62 -39.50
CA GLY A 60 3.23 12.52 -40.09
C GLY A 60 2.63 11.61 -39.03
N PRO A 61 1.37 11.16 -39.23
CA PRO A 61 0.80 10.10 -38.43
C PRO A 61 1.32 8.73 -38.89
N SER A 62 1.36 7.76 -37.98
CA SER A 62 1.59 6.35 -38.26
C SER A 62 0.54 5.51 -37.54
N LEU A 63 0.03 4.48 -38.22
CA LEU A 63 -0.99 3.57 -37.68
C LEU A 63 -0.43 2.15 -37.67
N SER A 64 -0.52 1.47 -36.54
CA SER A 64 -0.05 0.09 -36.38
C SER A 64 -1.11 -0.78 -35.72
N LEU A 65 -1.47 -1.90 -36.35
CA LEU A 65 -2.37 -2.91 -35.81
C LEU A 65 -1.72 -4.29 -35.95
N PRO A 66 -1.43 -4.99 -34.84
CA PRO A 66 -0.90 -6.35 -34.90
C PRO A 66 -2.01 -7.34 -35.30
N ILE A 67 -1.98 -7.85 -36.53
CA ILE A 67 -2.90 -8.91 -36.99
C ILE A 67 -2.58 -10.25 -36.34
N PHE A 68 -1.28 -10.56 -36.19
CA PHE A 68 -0.82 -11.75 -35.49
C PHE A 68 0.32 -11.40 -34.53
N ALA A 69 0.10 -11.66 -33.24
CA ALA A 69 1.07 -11.39 -32.18
C ALA A 69 1.54 -12.66 -31.45
N GLY A 70 1.32 -13.85 -32.03
CA GLY A 70 1.74 -15.12 -31.43
C GLY A 70 1.18 -15.38 -30.02
N GLY A 71 -0.03 -14.91 -29.73
CA GLY A 71 -0.66 -15.04 -28.41
C GLY A 71 -0.14 -14.07 -27.34
N ARG A 72 0.87 -13.23 -27.63
CA ARG A 72 1.46 -12.26 -26.67
C ARG A 72 0.41 -11.35 -26.02
N ASN A 73 -0.49 -10.77 -26.82
CA ASN A 73 -1.51 -9.86 -26.32
C ASN A 73 -2.51 -10.58 -25.40
N LEU A 74 -2.88 -11.81 -25.75
CA LEU A 74 -3.77 -12.65 -24.96
C LEU A 74 -3.12 -13.09 -23.64
N ALA A 75 -1.84 -13.48 -23.68
CA ALA A 75 -1.08 -13.81 -22.48
C ALA A 75 -0.96 -12.61 -21.53
N ASN A 76 -0.66 -11.41 -22.05
CA ASN A 76 -0.59 -10.18 -21.27
C ASN A 76 -1.95 -9.79 -20.65
N TYR A 77 -3.04 -9.96 -21.40
CA TYR A 77 -4.38 -9.74 -20.88
C TYR A 77 -4.75 -10.71 -19.75
N ARG A 78 -4.46 -12.01 -19.92
CA ARG A 78 -4.68 -13.03 -18.88
C ARG A 78 -3.84 -12.74 -17.63
N ARG A 79 -2.55 -12.42 -17.81
CA ARG A 79 -1.67 -12.00 -16.71
C ARG A 79 -2.26 -10.81 -15.94
N SER A 80 -2.74 -9.79 -16.66
CA SER A 80 -3.31 -8.59 -16.02
C SER A 80 -4.57 -8.92 -15.22
N LYS A 81 -5.39 -9.87 -15.67
CA LYS A 81 -6.53 -10.38 -14.88
C LYS A 81 -6.07 -11.09 -13.60
N SER A 82 -5.10 -11.98 -13.69
CA SER A 82 -4.58 -12.69 -12.51
C SER A 82 -3.98 -11.73 -11.47
N VAL A 83 -3.30 -10.67 -11.91
CA VAL A 83 -2.80 -9.62 -11.01
C VAL A 83 -3.94 -8.89 -10.28
N VAL A 84 -5.08 -8.65 -10.95
CA VAL A 84 -6.26 -8.06 -10.29
C VAL A 84 -6.86 -9.01 -9.26
N GLU A 85 -6.96 -10.30 -9.58
CA GLU A 85 -7.44 -11.32 -8.64
C GLU A 85 -6.54 -11.39 -7.40
N GLU A 86 -5.22 -11.39 -7.59
CA GLU A 86 -4.23 -11.34 -6.52
C GLU A 86 -4.38 -10.06 -5.66
N THR A 87 -4.50 -8.90 -6.31
CA THR A 87 -4.60 -7.61 -5.60
C THR A 87 -5.92 -7.52 -4.82
N ASN A 88 -7.00 -8.09 -5.35
CA ASN A 88 -8.28 -8.19 -4.64
C ASN A 88 -8.18 -9.10 -3.41
N ALA A 89 -7.45 -10.22 -3.51
CA ALA A 89 -7.19 -11.07 -2.35
C ALA A 89 -6.39 -10.33 -1.26
N ARG A 90 -5.37 -9.55 -1.66
CA ARG A 90 -4.60 -8.71 -0.73
C ARG A 90 -5.46 -7.64 -0.06
N TYR A 91 -6.33 -6.97 -0.82
CA TYR A 91 -7.29 -6.01 -0.26
C TYR A 91 -8.20 -6.64 0.80
N ARG A 92 -8.74 -7.83 0.50
CA ARG A 92 -9.54 -8.60 1.48
C ARG A 92 -8.73 -8.99 2.71
N GLN A 93 -7.48 -9.42 2.54
CA GLN A 93 -6.59 -9.73 3.66
C GLN A 93 -6.33 -8.51 4.54
N SER A 94 -6.07 -7.33 3.95
CA SER A 94 -5.89 -6.08 4.68
C SER A 94 -7.12 -5.73 5.52
N ILE A 95 -8.32 -5.96 4.99
CA ILE A 95 -9.56 -5.79 5.75
C ILE A 95 -9.60 -6.76 6.94
N LEU A 96 -9.33 -8.05 6.72
CA LEU A 96 -9.38 -9.06 7.78
C LEU A 96 -8.37 -8.79 8.90
N VAL A 97 -7.13 -8.41 8.55
CA VAL A 97 -6.12 -7.97 9.53
C VAL A 97 -6.62 -6.76 10.30
N ALA A 98 -7.18 -5.78 9.59
CA ALA A 98 -7.68 -4.58 10.23
C ALA A 98 -8.81 -4.85 11.22
N PHE A 99 -9.70 -5.80 10.93
CA PHE A 99 -10.72 -6.27 11.87
C PHE A 99 -10.11 -6.98 13.09
N GLY A 100 -9.13 -7.87 12.87
CA GLY A 100 -8.44 -8.58 13.95
C GLY A 100 -7.68 -7.64 14.90
N ASP A 101 -7.07 -6.57 14.39
CA ASP A 101 -6.41 -5.55 15.21
C ASP A 101 -7.39 -4.81 16.12
N VAL A 102 -8.58 -4.50 15.62
CA VAL A 102 -9.63 -3.81 16.38
C VAL A 102 -10.17 -4.72 17.48
N GLU A 103 -10.43 -5.99 17.16
CA GLU A 103 -10.86 -7.00 18.13
C GLU A 103 -9.80 -7.20 19.23
N SER A 104 -8.53 -7.34 18.84
CA SER A 104 -7.41 -7.48 19.77
C SER A 104 -7.24 -6.26 20.67
N SER A 105 -7.39 -5.06 20.11
CA SER A 105 -7.32 -3.81 20.87
C SER A 105 -8.46 -3.69 21.88
N LEU A 106 -9.69 -4.09 21.49
CA LEU A 106 -10.85 -4.05 22.37
C LEU A 106 -10.73 -5.07 23.51
N ALA A 107 -10.31 -6.30 23.20
CA ALA A 107 -10.03 -7.32 24.21
C ALA A 107 -8.90 -6.87 25.15
N GLY A 108 -7.86 -6.23 24.62
CA GLY A 108 -6.76 -5.68 25.39
C GLY A 108 -7.21 -4.64 26.42
N ILE A 109 -8.11 -3.72 26.06
CA ILE A 109 -8.67 -2.74 27.00
C ILE A 109 -9.39 -3.44 28.15
N HIS A 110 -10.18 -4.48 27.86
CA HIS A 110 -10.90 -5.22 28.90
C HIS A 110 -9.93 -5.94 29.85
N PHE A 111 -8.98 -6.70 29.31
CA PHE A 111 -8.03 -7.45 30.14
C PHE A 111 -7.10 -6.52 30.94
N LEU A 112 -6.68 -5.39 30.38
CA LEU A 112 -5.89 -4.40 31.10
C LEU A 112 -6.68 -3.76 32.25
N ALA A 113 -7.98 -3.55 32.08
CA ALA A 113 -8.83 -3.05 33.16
C ALA A 113 -8.94 -4.06 34.31
N ASP A 114 -9.15 -5.35 34.00
CA ASP A 114 -9.19 -6.41 35.01
C ASP A 114 -7.85 -6.57 35.73
N GLN A 115 -6.74 -6.51 34.98
CA GLN A 115 -5.39 -6.57 35.53
C GLN A 115 -5.11 -5.38 36.45
N ALA A 116 -5.50 -4.17 36.06
CA ALA A 116 -5.37 -2.98 36.90
C ALA A 116 -6.13 -3.15 38.23
N ALA A 117 -7.38 -3.63 38.19
CA ALA A 117 -8.18 -3.87 39.40
C ALA A 117 -7.59 -4.98 40.29
N ALA A 118 -6.94 -6.00 39.73
CA ALA A 118 -6.22 -7.02 40.50
C ALA A 118 -4.95 -6.44 41.15
N GLN A 119 -4.18 -5.63 40.40
CA GLN A 119 -2.97 -4.96 40.87
C GLN A 119 -3.29 -4.01 42.04
N ASP A 120 -4.36 -3.23 41.93
CA ASP A 120 -4.81 -2.30 42.98
C ASP A 120 -5.16 -3.04 44.28
N ARG A 121 -5.83 -4.20 44.19
CA ARG A 121 -6.11 -5.06 45.34
C ARG A 121 -4.84 -5.61 45.96
N ALA A 122 -3.87 -6.04 45.16
CA ALA A 122 -2.59 -6.51 45.65
C ALA A 122 -1.84 -5.41 46.43
N VAL A 123 -1.77 -4.20 45.86
CA VAL A 123 -1.15 -3.03 46.52
C VAL A 123 -1.86 -2.70 47.84
N ALA A 124 -3.19 -2.70 47.87
CA ALA A 124 -3.95 -2.44 49.09
C ALA A 124 -3.66 -3.48 50.19
N ASN A 125 -3.56 -4.76 49.83
CA ASN A 125 -3.24 -5.82 50.77
C ASN A 125 -1.80 -5.74 51.29
N SER A 126 -0.83 -5.46 50.41
CA SER A 126 0.57 -5.25 50.82
C SER A 126 0.73 -4.06 51.76
N ARG A 127 0.00 -2.96 51.53
CA ARG A 127 -0.03 -1.80 52.44
C ARG A 127 -0.53 -2.18 53.83
N ARG A 128 -1.66 -2.89 53.93
CA ARG A 128 -2.18 -3.38 55.21
C ARG A 128 -1.21 -4.32 55.93
N ALA A 129 -0.56 -5.21 55.18
CA ALA A 129 0.44 -6.13 55.76
C ALA A 129 1.64 -5.36 56.33
N ALA A 130 2.11 -4.32 55.63
CA ALA A 130 3.19 -3.46 56.10
C ALA A 130 2.79 -2.64 57.34
N GLU A 131 1.57 -2.09 57.36
CA GLU A 131 1.03 -1.39 58.53
C GLU A 131 0.99 -2.31 59.76
N LEU A 132 0.41 -3.51 59.61
CA LEU A 132 0.33 -4.49 60.69
C LEU A 132 1.72 -4.95 61.18
N ALA A 133 2.66 -5.16 60.27
CA ALA A 133 4.04 -5.48 60.64
C ALA A 133 4.70 -4.32 61.43
N GLY A 134 4.47 -3.08 61.01
CA GLY A 134 4.95 -1.89 61.71
C GLY A 134 4.32 -1.69 63.10
N GLU A 135 3.04 -2.02 63.27
CA GLU A 135 2.38 -2.02 64.58
C GLU A 135 2.95 -3.10 65.51
N ARG A 136 3.15 -4.31 65.00
CA ARG A 136 3.76 -5.42 65.76
C ARG A 136 5.19 -5.13 66.18
N TYR A 137 5.96 -4.46 65.32
CA TYR A 137 7.30 -3.97 65.64
C TYR A 137 7.26 -2.92 66.75
N ARG A 138 6.39 -1.91 66.65
CA ARG A 138 6.20 -0.87 67.69
C ARG A 138 5.71 -1.44 69.02
N ALA A 139 4.90 -2.49 69.00
CA ALA A 139 4.43 -3.19 70.19
C ALA A 139 5.51 -4.10 70.82
N GLY A 140 6.71 -4.21 70.22
CA GLY A 140 7.84 -4.99 70.76
C GLY A 140 7.69 -6.51 70.58
N ILE A 141 6.76 -6.97 69.74
CA ILE A 141 6.44 -8.40 69.56
C ILE A 141 7.34 -9.05 68.50
N VAL A 142 8.00 -8.26 67.64
CA VAL A 142 8.84 -8.74 66.54
C VAL A 142 10.06 -7.84 66.34
N SER A 143 11.24 -8.40 66.04
CA SER A 143 12.48 -7.66 65.67
C SER A 143 12.44 -7.19 64.21
N TYR A 144 13.00 -6.02 63.92
CA TYR A 144 13.17 -5.51 62.55
C TYR A 144 14.13 -6.43 61.78
N LEU A 145 13.72 -6.88 60.60
CA LEU A 145 14.54 -7.58 59.61
C LEU A 145 14.41 -6.83 58.28
#